data_AF-A0A6C0AYR9-F1
#
_entry.id   AF-A0A6C0AYR9-F1
#
_cell.length_a   1.000
_cell.length_b   1.000
_cell.length_c   1.000
_cell.angle_alpha   90.00
_cell.angle_beta   90.00
_cell.angle_gamma   90.00
#
_symmetry.space_group_name_H-M   'P 1'
#
loop_
_entity.id
_entity.type
_entity.pdbx_description
1 polymer ?
#
loop_
_entity_poly.entity_id
_entity_poly.type
_entity_poly.pdbx_seq_one_letter_code
_entity_poly.pdbx_strand_id
1 'polypeptide(L)'
;MRYLEKPLIVLVSIIGVVMFYKYFYDGTEYTRSNLDNKLYRVRSATGQQEKADLLALMNLKLNVIVDSFKNANYNSNVSIQRLIKNWNKGVTIKEIGKMESDAAYVINKQYMSFCLPENTSKTLDNTNLMTYVGIHELAHIMSNETGHGDEFIKNFEFLLNHAKTLNYTDPIMNKEVPVYIQLNKLNTADNYCGVPLVNSIN
;
A
#
# COMPACT_ATOMS: atom_id res chain seq x y z
N MET A 1 -30.06 -43.10 -21.19
CA MET A 1 -28.84 -42.26 -21.31
C MET A 1 -29.10 -40.77 -21.09
N ARG A 2 -30.13 -40.14 -21.67
CA ARG A 2 -30.46 -38.69 -21.48
C ARG A 2 -30.70 -38.19 -20.03
N TYR A 3 -31.06 -39.06 -19.09
CA TYR A 3 -31.33 -38.65 -17.69
C TYR A 3 -30.05 -38.41 -16.87
N LEU A 4 -28.90 -38.96 -17.28
CA LEU A 4 -27.60 -38.75 -16.61
C LEU A 4 -26.88 -37.49 -17.10
N GLU A 5 -27.26 -36.94 -18.26
CA GLU A 5 -26.63 -35.77 -18.86
C GLU A 5 -26.97 -34.47 -18.10
N LYS A 6 -28.23 -34.30 -17.66
CA LYS A 6 -28.67 -33.12 -16.90
C LYS A 6 -27.97 -32.96 -15.54
N PRO A 7 -27.90 -33.99 -14.66
CA PRO A 7 -27.20 -33.85 -13.38
C PRO A 7 -25.69 -33.65 -13.58
N LEU A 8 -25.10 -34.24 -14.63
CA LEU A 8 -23.69 -34.02 -14.97
C LEU A 8 -23.42 -32.58 -15.39
N ILE A 9 -24.26 -31.98 -16.24
CA ILE A 9 -24.13 -30.57 -16.66
C ILE A 9 -24.28 -29.62 -15.46
N VAL A 10 -25.21 -29.92 -14.54
CA VAL A 10 -25.39 -29.13 -13.30
C VAL A 10 -24.14 -29.24 -12.43
N LEU A 11 -23.60 -30.44 -12.24
CA LEU A 11 -22.37 -30.66 -11.46
C LEU A 11 -21.17 -29.90 -12.05
N VAL A 12 -20.95 -30.01 -13.37
CA VAL A 12 -19.87 -29.30 -14.07
C VAL A 12 -20.05 -27.78 -13.96
N SER A 13 -21.28 -27.27 -14.08
CA SER A 13 -21.58 -25.85 -13.88
C SER A 13 -21.25 -25.38 -12.46
N ILE A 14 -21.61 -26.17 -11.43
CA ILE A 14 -21.29 -25.87 -10.03
C ILE A 14 -19.78 -25.84 -9.81
N ILE A 15 -19.05 -26.84 -10.32
CA ILE A 15 -17.58 -26.88 -10.23
C ILE A 15 -16.98 -25.65 -10.94
N GLY A 16 -17.48 -25.29 -12.12
CA GLY A 16 -17.06 -24.10 -12.86
C GLY A 16 -17.27 -22.82 -12.06
N VAL A 17 -18.43 -22.65 -11.42
CA VAL A 17 -18.71 -21.49 -10.55
C VAL A 17 -17.80 -21.49 -9.31
N VAL A 18 -17.56 -22.63 -8.68
CA VAL A 18 -16.66 -22.73 -7.51
C VAL A 18 -15.22 -22.42 -7.90
N MET A 19 -14.74 -22.93 -9.04
CA MET A 19 -13.40 -22.62 -9.56
C MET A 19 -13.28 -21.15 -9.94
N PHE A 20 -14.30 -20.58 -10.60
CA PHE A 20 -14.37 -19.16 -10.91
C PHE A 20 -14.31 -18.32 -9.62
N TYR A 21 -15.14 -18.65 -8.62
CA TYR A 21 -15.11 -17.95 -7.34
C TYR A 21 -13.74 -18.03 -6.67
N LYS A 22 -13.12 -19.21 -6.59
CA LYS A 22 -11.78 -19.39 -6.01
C LYS A 22 -10.69 -18.65 -6.78
N TYR A 23 -10.83 -18.51 -8.10
CA TYR A 23 -9.87 -17.81 -8.93
C TYR A 23 -9.93 -16.28 -8.71
N PHE A 24 -11.13 -15.71 -8.57
CA PHE A 24 -11.30 -14.27 -8.35
C PHE A 24 -11.22 -13.86 -6.87
N TYR A 25 -11.44 -14.80 -5.95
CA TYR A 25 -11.29 -14.57 -4.52
C TYR A 25 -9.81 -14.66 -4.12
N ASP A 26 -9.12 -13.52 -4.11
CA ASP A 26 -7.71 -13.40 -3.69
C ASP A 26 -7.48 -13.51 -2.17
N GLY A 27 -8.54 -13.79 -1.40
CA GLY A 27 -8.49 -13.93 0.06
C GLY A 27 -8.61 -12.62 0.83
N THR A 28 -8.91 -11.50 0.16
CA THR A 28 -9.11 -10.19 0.79
C THR A 28 -10.58 -9.74 0.78
N GLU A 29 -10.97 -9.01 1.82
CA GLU A 29 -12.30 -8.49 2.08
C GLU A 29 -12.24 -7.00 2.42
N TYR A 30 -13.36 -6.29 2.25
CA TYR A 30 -13.44 -4.89 2.64
C TYR A 30 -13.71 -4.76 4.14
N THR A 31 -12.86 -4.01 4.82
CA THR A 31 -12.98 -3.71 6.25
C THR A 31 -12.95 -2.20 6.44
N ARG A 32 -13.88 -1.68 7.27
CA ARG A 32 -13.93 -0.25 7.58
C ARG A 32 -12.89 0.07 8.64
N SER A 33 -12.02 1.05 8.38
CA SER A 33 -11.12 1.54 9.41
C SER A 33 -11.87 2.36 10.46
N ASN A 34 -11.49 2.18 11.72
CA ASN A 34 -11.97 2.97 12.84
C ASN A 34 -11.33 4.36 12.91
N LEU A 35 -10.29 4.63 12.11
CA LEU A 35 -9.54 5.89 12.15
C LEU A 35 -10.09 6.94 11.19
N ASP A 36 -10.49 6.53 9.98
CA ASP A 36 -10.97 7.46 8.93
C ASP A 36 -12.32 7.08 8.31
N ASN A 37 -12.95 6.02 8.82
CA ASN A 37 -14.22 5.46 8.33
C ASN A 37 -14.21 5.02 6.85
N LYS A 38 -13.05 4.89 6.20
CA LYS A 38 -12.94 4.39 4.82
C LYS A 38 -12.84 2.86 4.80
N LEU A 39 -13.21 2.28 3.65
CA LEU A 39 -13.08 0.84 3.41
C LEU A 39 -11.70 0.54 2.83
N TYR A 40 -10.98 -0.38 3.45
CA TYR A 40 -9.71 -0.91 2.98
C TYR A 40 -9.85 -2.40 2.71
N ARG A 41 -9.21 -2.87 1.64
CA ARG A 41 -9.24 -4.28 1.26
C ARG A 41 -8.06 -5.01 1.91
N VAL A 42 -8.36 -5.94 2.81
CA VAL A 42 -7.38 -6.65 3.67
C VAL A 42 -7.68 -8.14 3.73
N ARG A 43 -6.69 -9.00 3.97
CA ARG A 43 -6.86 -10.46 4.05
C ARG A 43 -7.82 -10.82 5.17
N SER A 44 -8.77 -11.71 4.88
CA SER A 44 -9.72 -12.25 5.87
C SER A 44 -8.98 -13.22 6.79
N ALA A 45 -8.54 -12.72 7.94
CA ALA A 45 -7.78 -13.42 8.98
C ALA A 45 -7.89 -12.67 10.32
N THR A 46 -7.32 -13.24 11.38
CA THR A 46 -7.11 -12.52 12.65
C THR A 46 -6.30 -11.24 12.40
N GLY A 47 -6.67 -10.14 13.04
CA GLY A 47 -6.00 -8.85 12.85
C GLY A 47 -6.55 -8.00 11.70
N GLN A 48 -7.68 -8.38 11.09
CA GLN A 48 -8.28 -7.68 9.94
C GLN A 48 -8.53 -6.18 10.23
N GLN A 49 -9.03 -5.85 11.43
CA GLN A 49 -9.31 -4.47 11.82
C GLN A 49 -8.02 -3.66 11.99
N GLU A 50 -7.00 -4.24 12.63
CA GLU A 50 -5.69 -3.63 12.84
C GLU A 50 -5.00 -3.32 11.52
N LYS A 51 -5.11 -4.23 10.54
CA LYS A 51 -4.61 -4.04 9.18
C LYS A 51 -5.32 -2.90 8.46
N ALA A 52 -6.66 -2.86 8.53
CA ALA A 52 -7.44 -1.77 7.92
C ALA A 52 -7.07 -0.41 8.51
N ASP A 53 -6.92 -0.34 9.83
CA ASP A 53 -6.46 0.88 10.52
C ASP A 53 -5.02 1.24 10.17
N LEU A 54 -4.13 0.27 9.99
CA LEU A 54 -2.76 0.54 9.58
C LEU A 54 -2.69 1.10 8.15
N LEU A 55 -3.48 0.55 7.22
CA LEU A 55 -3.62 1.12 5.88
C LEU A 55 -4.22 2.54 5.92
N ALA A 56 -5.12 2.83 6.86
CA ALA A 56 -5.64 4.18 7.05
C ALA A 56 -4.57 5.18 7.54
N LEU A 57 -3.75 4.79 8.53
CA LEU A 57 -2.60 5.60 8.96
C LEU A 57 -1.62 5.86 7.82
N MET A 58 -1.33 4.82 7.05
CA MET A 58 -0.49 4.90 5.86
C MET A 58 -1.04 5.89 4.85
N ASN A 59 -2.32 5.75 4.50
CA ASN A 59 -2.99 6.65 3.58
C ASN A 59 -2.94 8.10 4.06
N LEU A 60 -3.17 8.35 5.36
CA LEU A 60 -3.08 9.69 5.95
C LEU A 60 -1.69 10.30 5.73
N LYS A 61 -0.63 9.56 6.05
CA LYS A 61 0.76 10.02 5.89
C LYS A 61 1.13 10.29 4.42
N LEU A 62 0.77 9.38 3.51
CA LEU A 62 1.05 9.55 2.09
C LEU A 62 0.28 10.75 1.51
N ASN A 63 -0.95 11.00 1.95
CA ASN A 63 -1.70 12.20 1.58
C ASN A 63 -0.98 13.47 2.06
N VAL A 64 -0.48 13.51 3.30
CA VAL A 64 0.28 14.67 3.80
C VAL A 64 1.51 14.95 2.92
N ILE A 65 2.23 13.91 2.51
CA ILE A 65 3.38 14.04 1.60
C ILE A 65 2.94 14.64 0.26
N VAL A 66 1.93 14.05 -0.40
CA VAL A 66 1.50 14.51 -1.73
C VAL A 66 0.88 15.91 -1.67
N ASP A 67 0.05 16.18 -0.66
CA ASP A 67 -0.63 17.47 -0.49
C ASP A 67 0.32 18.62 -0.20
N SER A 68 1.45 18.34 0.47
CA SER A 68 2.49 19.35 0.70
C SER A 68 3.10 19.91 -0.60
N PHE A 69 3.00 19.18 -1.71
CA PHE A 69 3.45 19.63 -3.03
C PHE A 69 2.38 20.41 -3.80
N LYS A 70 1.10 20.38 -3.39
CA LYS A 70 0.00 21.06 -4.09
C LYS A 70 0.04 22.58 -3.95
N ASN A 71 0.54 23.09 -2.82
CA ASN A 71 0.57 24.52 -2.50
C ASN A 71 1.89 25.21 -2.86
N ALA A 72 2.89 24.43 -3.26
CA ALA A 72 4.21 24.96 -3.54
C ALA A 72 4.38 25.19 -5.06
N ASN A 73 5.24 26.15 -5.42
CA ASN A 73 5.51 26.59 -6.79
C ASN A 73 6.25 25.52 -7.63
N TYR A 74 5.89 24.24 -7.51
CA TYR A 74 6.46 23.11 -8.25
C TYR A 74 5.90 22.98 -9.67
N ASN A 75 5.35 24.06 -10.23
CA ASN A 75 4.79 24.09 -11.59
C ASN A 75 5.81 23.75 -12.68
N SER A 76 7.12 23.83 -12.40
CA SER A 76 8.18 23.45 -13.33
C SER A 76 8.70 22.02 -13.18
N ASN A 77 8.40 21.33 -12.07
CA ASN A 77 8.90 19.97 -11.84
C ASN A 77 7.91 18.93 -12.37
N VAL A 78 8.23 18.37 -13.54
CA VAL A 78 7.40 17.37 -14.23
C VAL A 78 7.15 16.12 -13.38
N SER A 79 8.13 15.66 -12.60
CA SER A 79 7.97 14.49 -11.74
C SER A 79 6.95 14.74 -10.62
N ILE A 80 7.00 15.91 -9.99
CA ILE A 80 6.02 16.30 -8.96
C ILE A 80 4.61 16.43 -9.57
N GLN A 81 4.49 17.04 -10.75
CA GLN A 81 3.21 17.11 -11.45
C GLN A 81 2.65 15.71 -11.77
N ARG A 82 3.52 14.78 -12.17
CA ARG A 82 3.14 13.38 -12.44
C ARG A 82 2.64 12.70 -11.18
N LEU A 83 3.34 12.86 -10.05
CA LEU A 83 2.92 12.35 -8.75
C LEU A 83 1.53 12.85 -8.37
N ILE A 84 1.34 14.18 -8.36
CA ILE A 84 0.05 14.80 -8.01
C ILE A 84 -1.06 14.34 -8.95
N LYS A 85 -0.79 14.33 -10.26
CA LYS A 85 -1.76 13.89 -11.28
C LYS A 85 -2.18 12.44 -11.06
N ASN A 86 -1.24 11.54 -10.80
CA ASN A 86 -1.56 10.13 -10.61
C ASN A 86 -2.26 9.88 -9.27
N TRP A 87 -1.80 10.52 -8.20
CA TRP A 87 -2.44 10.43 -6.89
C TRP A 87 -3.89 10.92 -6.91
N ASN A 88 -4.15 12.06 -7.58
CA ASN A 88 -5.50 12.63 -7.73
C ASN A 88 -6.44 11.78 -8.59
N LYS A 89 -5.96 10.77 -9.33
CA LYS A 89 -6.85 9.79 -10.00
C LYS A 89 -7.49 8.81 -9.01
N GLY A 90 -7.13 8.87 -7.72
CA GLY A 90 -7.67 8.01 -6.67
C GLY A 90 -6.85 6.74 -6.50
N VAL A 91 -5.55 6.90 -6.17
CA VAL A 91 -4.72 5.74 -5.80
C VAL A 91 -5.33 5.04 -4.59
N THR A 92 -5.65 3.77 -4.76
CA THR A 92 -6.23 2.92 -3.72
C THR A 92 -5.14 2.12 -3.04
N ILE A 93 -5.13 2.16 -1.71
CA ILE A 93 -4.21 1.37 -0.89
C ILE A 93 -4.93 0.10 -0.41
N LYS A 94 -4.27 -1.05 -0.55
CA LYS A 94 -4.81 -2.36 -0.14
C LYS A 94 -3.73 -3.31 0.37
N GLU A 95 -4.15 -4.41 0.98
CA GLU A 95 -3.28 -5.57 1.20
C GLU A 95 -3.19 -6.42 -0.08
N ILE A 96 -2.04 -7.06 -0.27
CA ILE A 96 -1.85 -8.07 -1.31
C ILE A 96 -2.71 -9.33 -1.05
N GLY A 97 -3.13 -9.99 -2.12
CA GLY A 97 -3.81 -11.28 -2.10
C GLY A 97 -2.92 -12.42 -1.62
N LYS A 98 -3.52 -13.57 -1.28
CA LYS A 98 -2.79 -14.73 -0.72
C LYS A 98 -1.77 -15.36 -1.65
N MET A 99 -1.95 -15.22 -2.97
CA MET A 99 -1.08 -15.84 -3.98
C MET A 99 0.04 -14.91 -4.48
N GLU A 100 0.11 -13.69 -3.96
CA GLU A 100 1.09 -12.69 -4.39
C GLU A 100 2.38 -12.82 -3.57
N SER A 101 3.53 -12.77 -4.25
CA SER A 101 4.86 -12.98 -3.66
C SER A 101 5.60 -11.68 -3.33
N ASP A 102 5.24 -10.58 -3.98
CA ASP A 102 5.92 -9.30 -3.79
C ASP A 102 5.53 -8.66 -2.45
N ALA A 103 6.49 -8.00 -1.80
CA ALA A 103 6.25 -7.36 -0.51
C ALA A 103 5.40 -6.09 -0.63
N ALA A 104 5.58 -5.31 -1.69
CA ALA A 104 4.73 -4.20 -2.08
C ALA A 104 4.85 -3.94 -3.58
N TYR A 105 3.83 -3.32 -4.19
CA TYR A 105 3.87 -2.93 -5.60
C TYR A 105 2.80 -1.89 -5.95
N VAL A 106 2.98 -1.25 -7.10
CA VAL A 106 1.98 -0.38 -7.74
C VAL A 106 1.54 -0.91 -9.11
N ILE A 107 0.24 -1.17 -9.29
CA ILE A 107 -0.34 -1.51 -10.60
C ILE A 107 -0.96 -0.27 -11.23
N ASN A 108 -0.55 0.02 -12.47
CA ASN A 108 -1.08 1.10 -13.33
C ASN A 108 -1.14 2.49 -12.65
N LYS A 109 -0.32 2.71 -11.61
CA LYS A 109 -0.33 3.95 -10.81
C LYS A 109 -1.71 4.24 -10.20
N GLN A 110 -2.47 3.19 -9.89
CA GLN A 110 -3.84 3.23 -9.33
C GLN A 110 -4.01 2.36 -8.08
N TYR A 111 -3.34 1.20 -8.01
CA TYR A 111 -3.44 0.31 -6.87
C TYR A 111 -2.07 0.16 -6.24
N MET A 112 -1.95 0.59 -4.98
CA MET A 112 -0.76 0.44 -4.16
C MET A 112 -1.04 -0.68 -3.14
N SER A 113 -0.31 -1.78 -3.28
CA SER A 113 -0.57 -2.99 -2.50
C SER A 113 0.58 -3.29 -1.56
N PHE A 114 0.27 -3.71 -0.34
CA PHE A 114 1.24 -3.94 0.73
C PHE A 114 1.08 -5.33 1.33
N CYS A 115 2.19 -5.97 1.67
CA CYS A 115 2.21 -7.15 2.52
C CYS A 115 1.97 -6.76 3.99
N LEU A 116 0.93 -7.32 4.61
CA LEU A 116 0.62 -7.08 6.02
C LEU A 116 0.70 -8.42 6.79
N PRO A 117 1.73 -8.65 7.61
CA PRO A 117 1.82 -9.82 8.48
C PRO A 117 0.59 -9.99 9.38
N GLU A 118 0.28 -11.20 9.82
CA GLU A 118 -0.87 -11.44 10.72
C GLU A 118 -0.71 -10.72 12.07
N ASN A 119 0.50 -10.65 12.59
CA ASN A 119 0.86 -9.97 13.83
C ASN A 119 1.14 -8.46 13.63
N THR A 120 0.58 -7.86 12.58
CA THR A 120 0.71 -6.44 12.30
C THR A 120 0.16 -5.61 13.47
N SER A 121 0.97 -4.66 13.96
CA SER A 121 0.56 -3.74 15.01
C SER A 121 0.77 -2.29 14.58
N LYS A 122 0.00 -1.38 15.19
CA LYS A 122 0.03 0.07 14.89
C LYS A 122 1.11 0.80 15.70
N THR A 123 2.23 0.14 16.01
CA THR A 123 3.35 0.76 16.73
C THR A 123 4.06 1.80 15.88
N LEU A 124 4.81 2.70 16.52
CA LEU A 124 5.60 3.70 15.82
C LEU A 124 6.57 3.04 14.83
N ASP A 125 7.30 2.02 15.26
CA ASP A 125 8.30 1.35 14.41
C ASP A 125 7.65 0.69 13.18
N ASN A 126 6.53 -0.01 13.36
CA ASN A 126 5.82 -0.67 12.25
C ASN A 126 5.18 0.35 11.30
N THR A 127 4.49 1.36 11.84
CA THR A 127 3.88 2.41 11.01
C THR A 127 4.95 3.21 10.26
N ASN A 128 6.12 3.44 10.86
CA ASN A 128 7.22 4.14 10.24
C ASN A 128 7.93 3.31 9.15
N LEU A 129 8.15 2.02 9.40
CA LEU A 129 8.66 1.08 8.39
C LEU A 129 7.70 1.00 7.19
N MET A 130 6.40 0.87 7.44
CA MET A 130 5.44 0.89 6.36
C MET A 130 5.42 2.23 5.63
N THR A 131 5.60 3.36 6.34
CA THR A 131 5.70 4.69 5.72
C THR A 131 6.87 4.75 4.74
N TYR A 132 8.02 4.18 5.12
CA TYR A 132 9.17 4.04 4.22
C TYR A 132 8.83 3.26 2.93
N VAL A 133 8.15 2.13 3.06
CA VAL A 133 7.68 1.34 1.89
C VAL A 133 6.64 2.12 1.08
N GLY A 134 5.72 2.84 1.71
CA GLY A 134 4.76 3.68 1.00
C GLY A 134 5.43 4.82 0.23
N ILE A 135 6.52 5.40 0.75
CA ILE A 135 7.32 6.40 0.04
C ILE A 135 8.03 5.78 -1.17
N HIS A 136 8.49 4.54 -1.08
CA HIS A 136 9.04 3.78 -2.21
C HIS A 136 7.98 3.63 -3.32
N GLU A 137 6.75 3.24 -2.96
CA GLU A 137 5.66 3.14 -3.93
C GLU A 137 5.23 4.50 -4.51
N LEU A 138 5.28 5.59 -3.72
CA LEU A 138 5.09 6.95 -4.25
C LEU A 138 6.17 7.31 -5.28
N ALA A 139 7.42 6.85 -5.10
CA ALA A 139 8.47 7.08 -6.08
C ALA A 139 8.21 6.36 -7.40
N HIS A 140 7.62 5.14 -7.38
CA HIS A 140 7.12 4.50 -8.61
C HIS A 140 5.98 5.27 -9.27
N ILE A 141 5.07 5.88 -8.48
CA ILE A 141 3.98 6.73 -9.02
C ILE A 141 4.52 8.04 -9.62
N MET A 142 5.56 8.59 -9.01
CA MET A 142 6.25 9.82 -9.43
C MET A 142 7.11 9.61 -10.69
N SER A 143 7.70 8.43 -10.85
CA SER A 143 8.59 8.09 -11.96
C SER A 143 7.84 7.78 -13.26
N ASN A 144 8.52 7.94 -14.40
CA ASN A 144 7.95 7.64 -15.70
C ASN A 144 8.11 6.16 -15.98
N GLU A 145 9.35 5.71 -15.85
CA GLU A 145 9.81 4.35 -16.08
C GLU A 145 9.46 3.43 -14.91
N THR A 146 9.45 2.13 -15.19
CA THR A 146 9.28 1.06 -14.21
C THR A 146 10.62 0.57 -13.70
N GLY A 147 10.68 0.05 -12.48
CA GLY A 147 11.91 -0.42 -11.84
C GLY A 147 12.66 0.69 -11.09
N HIS A 148 13.89 0.39 -10.70
CA HIS A 148 14.68 1.17 -9.75
C HIS A 148 15.85 1.92 -10.41
N GLY A 149 15.64 2.45 -11.63
CA GLY A 149 16.63 3.26 -12.34
C GLY A 149 16.89 4.64 -11.72
N ASP A 150 17.78 5.43 -12.32
CA ASP A 150 18.22 6.73 -11.81
C ASP A 150 17.07 7.71 -11.49
N GLU A 151 16.02 7.74 -12.31
CA GLU A 151 14.84 8.60 -12.08
C GLU A 151 14.14 8.18 -10.77
N PHE A 152 13.94 6.87 -10.58
CA PHE A 152 13.32 6.32 -9.39
C PHE A 152 14.14 6.65 -8.15
N ILE A 153 15.45 6.39 -8.17
CA ILE A 153 16.34 6.62 -7.01
C ILE A 153 16.29 8.10 -6.60
N LYS A 154 16.41 9.02 -7.56
CA LYS A 154 16.32 10.47 -7.30
C LYS A 154 14.97 10.87 -6.72
N ASN A 155 13.87 10.35 -7.28
CA ASN A 155 12.53 10.64 -6.79
C ASN A 155 12.31 10.07 -5.38
N PHE A 156 12.79 8.85 -5.11
CA PHE A 156 12.68 8.21 -3.82
C PHE A 156 13.46 8.98 -2.74
N GLU A 157 14.72 9.33 -3.00
CA GLU A 157 15.53 10.15 -2.09
C GLU A 157 14.89 11.52 -1.84
N PHE A 158 14.38 12.16 -2.89
CA PHE A 158 13.67 13.43 -2.79
C PHE A 158 12.45 13.33 -1.87
N LEU A 159 11.55 12.36 -2.12
CA LEU A 159 10.35 12.15 -1.31
C LEU A 159 10.69 11.78 0.13
N LEU A 160 11.69 10.91 0.32
CA LEU A 160 12.12 10.47 1.64
C LEU A 160 12.71 11.61 2.47
N ASN A 161 13.49 12.50 1.87
CA ASN A 161 14.04 13.67 2.53
C ASN A 161 12.96 14.70 2.86
N HIS A 162 12.02 14.92 1.94
CA HIS A 162 10.88 15.80 2.16
C HIS A 162 9.97 15.28 3.28
N ALA A 163 9.68 13.98 3.32
CA ALA A 163 8.85 13.38 4.35
C ALA A 163 9.41 13.57 5.78
N LYS A 164 10.75 13.66 5.94
CA LYS A 164 11.40 13.91 7.24
C LYS A 164 11.10 15.31 7.79
N THR A 165 10.72 16.27 6.94
CA THR A 165 10.44 17.65 7.35
C THR A 165 8.95 17.89 7.61
N LEU A 166 8.10 16.89 7.36
CA LEU A 166 6.66 17.00 7.51
C LEU A 166 6.19 16.41 8.83
N ASN A 167 5.12 16.98 9.36
CA ASN A 167 4.38 16.44 10.48
C ASN A 167 2.94 16.12 10.07
N TYR A 168 2.29 15.25 10.85
CA TYR A 168 0.86 14.99 10.77
C TYR A 168 0.29 14.83 12.18
N THR A 169 -1.02 15.04 12.31
CA THR A 169 -1.74 14.73 13.54
C THR A 169 -2.03 13.23 13.57
N ASP A 170 -1.38 12.51 14.47
CA ASP A 170 -1.60 11.09 14.66
C ASP A 170 -2.96 10.85 15.37
N PRO A 171 -3.90 10.10 14.77
CA PRO A 171 -5.24 9.91 15.32
C PRO A 171 -5.26 8.95 16.53
N ILE A 172 -4.22 8.15 16.75
CA ILE A 172 -4.12 7.24 17.90
C ILE A 172 -3.54 7.99 19.10
N MET A 173 -2.47 8.77 18.88
CA MET A 173 -1.83 9.55 19.93
C MET A 173 -2.51 10.90 20.20
N ASN A 174 -3.36 11.36 19.27
CA ASN A 174 -3.95 12.70 19.25
C ASN A 174 -2.90 13.81 19.40
N LYS A 175 -1.79 13.67 18.67
CA LYS A 175 -0.63 14.57 18.76
C LYS A 175 0.00 14.76 17.38
N GLU A 176 0.55 15.96 17.14
CA GLU A 176 1.41 16.21 16.00
C GLU A 176 2.76 15.49 16.17
N VAL A 177 3.10 14.66 15.18
CA VAL A 177 4.34 13.88 15.13
C VAL A 177 4.93 13.89 13.71
N PRO A 178 6.22 13.58 13.54
CA PRO A 178 6.83 13.49 12.22
C PRO A 178 6.14 12.44 11.34
N VAL A 179 5.94 12.75 10.06
CA VAL A 179 5.41 11.80 9.07
C VAL A 179 6.32 10.58 8.96
N TYR A 180 7.63 10.83 8.88
CA TYR A 180 8.65 9.81 8.75
C TYR A 180 9.88 10.12 9.61
N ILE A 181 10.37 9.10 10.31
CA ILE A 181 11.60 9.10 11.09
C ILE A 181 12.59 8.17 10.39
N GLN A 182 13.84 8.59 10.25
CA GLN A 182 14.87 7.76 9.60
C GLN A 182 15.00 6.40 10.31
N LEU A 183 14.98 5.30 9.55
CA LEU A 183 14.89 3.94 10.09
C LEU A 183 15.97 3.60 11.14
N ASN A 184 17.20 4.10 10.96
CA ASN A 184 18.32 3.89 11.88
C ASN A 184 18.15 4.57 13.25
N LYS A 185 17.12 5.41 13.43
CA LYS A 185 16.78 6.05 14.71
C LYS A 185 15.71 5.25 15.49
N LEU A 186 15.20 4.19 14.91
CA LEU A 186 14.17 3.33 15.49
C LEU A 186 14.66 1.88 15.55
N ASN A 187 13.99 1.05 16.33
CA ASN A 187 14.22 -0.39 16.33
C ASN A 187 13.49 -1.03 15.14
N THR A 188 13.93 -0.67 13.93
CA THR A 188 13.30 -1.12 12.68
C THR A 188 13.81 -2.51 12.31
N ALA A 189 12.94 -3.39 11.82
CA ALA A 189 13.35 -4.64 11.21
C ALA A 189 14.20 -4.41 9.95
N ASP A 190 15.19 -5.26 9.71
CA ASP A 190 16.08 -5.17 8.53
C ASP A 190 15.41 -5.60 7.21
N ASN A 191 14.22 -6.18 7.29
CA ASN A 191 13.45 -6.64 6.14
C ASN A 191 11.96 -6.31 6.31
N TYR A 192 11.26 -6.24 5.18
CA TYR A 192 9.81 -6.11 5.10
C TYR A 192 9.25 -7.30 4.34
N CYS A 193 8.47 -8.15 5.01
CA CYS A 193 7.96 -9.41 4.48
C CYS A 193 9.03 -10.28 3.82
N GLY A 194 10.21 -10.41 4.46
CA GLY A 194 11.31 -11.23 3.96
C GLY A 194 12.17 -10.57 2.88
N VAL A 195 11.81 -9.37 2.41
CA VAL A 195 12.63 -8.58 1.47
C VAL A 195 13.55 -7.65 2.25
N PRO A 196 14.89 -7.79 2.14
CA PRO A 196 15.83 -6.90 2.83
C PRO A 196 15.63 -5.44 2.42
N LEU A 197 15.62 -4.51 3.38
CA LEU A 197 15.42 -3.09 3.09
C LEU A 197 16.57 -2.48 2.28
N VAL A 198 17.77 -3.06 2.37
CA VAL A 198 18.93 -2.69 1.54
C VAL A 198 18.69 -2.90 0.04
N ASN A 199 17.72 -3.74 -0.32
CA ASN A 199 17.35 -3.99 -1.72
C ASN A 199 16.22 -3.06 -2.20
N SER A 200 15.70 -2.18 -1.36
CA SER A 200 14.60 -1.27 -1.74
C SER A 200 14.97 -0.20 -2.78
N ILE A 201 16.21 -0.18 -3.25
CA ILE A 201 16.69 0.73 -4.29
C ILE A 201 17.35 -0.02 -5.45
N ASN A 202 17.36 -1.36 -5.42
CA ASN A 202 18.01 -2.24 -6.39
C ASN A 202 16.99 -3.02 -7.23
#